data_AF-A0A399ER66-F1
#
_entry.id   AF-A0A399ER66-F1
#
_cell.length_a   1.000
_cell.length_b   1.000
_cell.length_c   1.000
_cell.angle_alpha   90.00
_cell.angle_beta   90.00
_cell.angle_gamma   90.00
#
_symmetry.space_group_name_H-M   'P 1'
#
loop_
_entity.id
_entity.type
_entity.pdbx_description
1 polymer ?
#
loop_
_entity_poly.entity_id
_entity_poly.type
_entity_poly.pdbx_seq_one_letter_code
_entity_poly.pdbx_strand_id
1 'polypeptide(L)' 'MRRIFAVGVENILRVSPPRPGAAVPADLAAQHLMASVLRLLKWWLEQGMPYPPARMGEILSALVIEPARRLAFAP' A
#
# COMPACT_ATOMS: atom_id res chain seq x y z
N MET A 1 -5.38 12.88 -9.46
CA MET A 1 -5.17 11.89 -8.38
C MET A 1 -6.28 10.85 -8.20
N ARG A 2 -7.58 11.23 -8.20
CA ARG A 2 -8.69 10.26 -7.96
C ARG A 2 -8.68 9.03 -8.88
N ARG A 3 -8.35 9.20 -10.16
CA ARG A 3 -8.26 8.09 -11.12
C ARG A 3 -7.05 7.17 -10.87
N ILE A 4 -5.89 7.73 -10.56
CA ILE A 4 -4.68 6.97 -10.20
C ILE A 4 -4.94 6.12 -8.96
N PHE A 5 -5.62 6.70 -7.97
CA PHE A 5 -6.02 5.98 -6.76
C PHE A 5 -6.94 4.79 -7.07
N ALA A 6 -8.03 5.01 -7.83
CA ALA A 6 -8.98 3.96 -8.16
C ALA A 6 -8.33 2.80 -8.95
N VAL A 7 -7.52 3.13 -9.97
CA VAL A 7 -6.77 2.13 -10.75
C VAL A 7 -5.78 1.36 -9.87
N GLY A 8 -5.15 2.02 -8.91
CA GLY A 8 -4.25 1.38 -7.96
C GLY A 8 -4.96 0.39 -7.04
N VAL A 9 -6.12 0.76 -6.48
CA VAL A 9 -6.95 -0.13 -5.66
C VAL A 9 -7.40 -1.36 -6.47
N GLU A 10 -7.93 -1.14 -7.68
CA GLU A 10 -8.36 -2.22 -8.57
C GLU A 10 -7.19 -3.16 -8.90
N ASN A 11 -6.01 -2.61 -9.19
CA ASN A 11 -4.84 -3.41 -9.48
C ASN A 11 -4.40 -4.26 -8.27
N ILE A 12 -4.40 -3.72 -7.05
CA ILE A 12 -4.10 -4.48 -5.82
C ILE A 12 -5.06 -5.66 -5.70
N LEU A 13 -6.37 -5.43 -5.84
CA LEU A 13 -7.37 -6.49 -5.75
C LEU A 13 -7.22 -7.55 -6.84
N ARG A 14 -6.78 -7.15 -8.04
CA ARG A 14 -6.55 -8.07 -9.16
C ARG A 14 -5.34 -8.98 -8.93
N VAL A 15 -4.26 -8.47 -8.33
CA VAL A 15 -2.98 -9.20 -8.21
C VAL A 15 -2.74 -9.80 -6.81
N SER A 16 -3.55 -9.43 -5.82
CA SER A 16 -3.45 -9.91 -4.44
C SER A 16 -4.74 -10.63 -4.05
N PRO A 17 -4.78 -11.98 -4.10
CA PRO A 17 -5.96 -12.72 -3.72
C PRO A 17 -6.29 -12.50 -2.23
N PRO A 18 -7.57 -12.36 -1.86
CA PRO A 18 -7.99 -12.24 -0.47
C PRO A 18 -7.64 -13.52 0.31
N ARG A 19 -7.26 -13.38 1.57
CA ARG A 19 -7.07 -14.53 2.47
C ARG A 19 -8.43 -14.97 3.04
N PRO A 20 -8.82 -16.25 2.92
CA PRO A 20 -10.00 -16.76 3.60
C PRO A 20 -9.91 -16.57 5.12
N GLY A 21 -10.97 -16.05 5.73
CA GLY A 21 -10.98 -15.77 7.18
C GLY A 21 -10.06 -14.64 7.63
N ALA A 22 -9.64 -13.76 6.71
CA ALA A 22 -8.85 -12.58 7.03
C ALA A 22 -9.53 -11.70 8.10
N ALA A 23 -8.70 -11.09 8.96
CA ALA A 23 -9.18 -10.13 9.96
C ALA A 23 -9.67 -8.83 9.32
N VAL A 24 -9.21 -8.51 8.10
CA VAL A 24 -9.57 -7.30 7.36
C VAL A 24 -10.03 -7.68 5.95
N PRO A 25 -11.19 -7.16 5.49
CA PRO A 25 -11.64 -7.29 4.11
C PRO A 25 -10.60 -6.76 3.10
N ALA A 26 -10.43 -7.48 1.99
CA ALA A 26 -9.42 -7.16 0.97
C ALA A 26 -9.60 -5.78 0.32
N ASP A 27 -10.85 -5.35 0.12
CA ASP A 27 -11.19 -4.02 -0.42
C ASP A 27 -10.77 -2.89 0.53
N LEU A 28 -11.04 -3.03 1.83
CA LEU A 28 -10.60 -2.09 2.86
C LEU A 28 -9.08 -2.05 2.97
N ALA A 29 -8.41 -3.20 2.89
CA ALA A 29 -6.95 -3.27 2.89
C ALA A 29 -6.34 -2.62 1.64
N ALA A 30 -6.92 -2.83 0.46
CA ALA A 30 -6.45 -2.21 -0.78
C ALA A 30 -6.61 -0.68 -0.76
N GLN A 31 -7.75 -0.19 -0.25
CA GLN A 31 -8.00 1.24 -0.03
C GLN A 31 -6.95 1.86 0.91
N HIS A 32 -6.71 1.21 2.06
CA HIS A 32 -5.72 1.65 3.04
C HIS A 32 -4.30 1.66 2.45
N LEU A 33 -3.91 0.58 1.78
CA LEU A 33 -2.59 0.45 1.18
C LEU A 33 -2.35 1.56 0.16
N MET A 34 -3.28 1.78 -0.78
CA MET A 34 -3.13 2.82 -1.80
C MET A 34 -3.07 4.23 -1.18
N ALA A 35 -3.91 4.51 -0.17
CA ALA A 35 -3.91 5.81 0.51
C ALA A 35 -2.60 6.06 1.25
N SER A 36 -2.14 5.08 2.02
CA SER A 36 -0.92 5.16 2.82
C SER A 36 0.33 5.30 1.94
N VAL A 37 0.42 4.53 0.85
CA VAL A 37 1.52 4.60 -0.13
C VAL A 37 1.61 5.99 -0.75
N LEU A 38 0.51 6.51 -1.32
CA LEU A 38 0.53 7.83 -1.96
C LEU A 38 0.84 8.94 -0.96
N ARG A 39 0.29 8.86 0.25
CA ARG A 39 0.56 9.86 1.30
C ARG A 39 2.05 9.88 1.66
N LEU A 40 2.64 8.72 1.90
CA LEU A 40 4.04 8.61 2.31
C LEU A 40 4.99 9.06 1.19
N LEU A 41 4.74 8.61 -0.04
CA LEU A 41 5.54 9.03 -1.20
C LEU A 41 5.46 10.54 -1.44
N LYS A 42 4.25 11.11 -1.37
CA LYS A 42 4.06 12.55 -1.53
C LYS A 42 4.86 13.32 -0.47
N TRP A 43 4.73 12.95 0.80
CA TRP A 43 5.49 13.59 1.88
C TRP A 43 7.00 13.45 1.70
N TRP A 44 7.50 12.25 1.36
CA TRP A 44 8.93 12.00 1.17
C TRP A 44 9.52 12.89 0.06
N LEU A 45 8.81 13.00 -1.06
CA LEU A 45 9.22 13.82 -2.21
C LEU A 45 9.12 15.32 -1.92
N GLU A 46 8.03 15.78 -1.31
CA GLU A 46 7.79 17.21 -1.05
C GLU A 46 8.70 17.78 0.04
N GLN A 47 9.08 16.97 1.03
CA GLN A 47 9.91 17.42 2.14
C GLN A 47 11.41 17.24 1.89
N GLY A 48 11.82 16.74 0.73
CA GLY A 48 13.24 16.54 0.40
C GLY A 48 13.95 15.63 1.42
N MET A 49 13.25 14.64 1.96
CA MET A 49 13.77 13.77 3.01
C MET A 49 15.04 13.03 2.53
N PRO A 50 16.03 12.79 3.41
CA PRO A 50 17.37 12.35 3.02
C PRO A 50 17.45 10.88 2.59
N TYR A 51 16.35 10.13 2.63
CA TYR A 51 16.36 8.71 2.30
C TYR A 51 16.44 8.51 0.79
N PRO A 52 17.42 7.73 0.29
CA PRO A 52 17.45 7.37 -1.13
C PRO A 52 16.24 6.48 -1.49
N PRO A 53 15.84 6.41 -2.77
CA PRO A 53 14.68 5.65 -3.22
C PRO A 53 14.67 4.19 -2.72
N ALA A 54 15.83 3.51 -2.75
CA ALA A 54 15.97 2.14 -2.26
C ALA A 54 15.57 2.01 -0.78
N ARG A 55 16.07 2.93 0.07
CA ARG A 55 15.75 2.93 1.51
C ARG A 55 14.29 3.29 1.77
N MET A 56 13.72 4.22 1.00
CA MET A 56 12.29 4.54 1.12
C MET A 56 11.41 3.37 0.69
N GLY A 57 11.83 2.58 -0.31
CA GLY A 57 11.16 1.34 -0.70
C GLY A 57 11.10 0.31 0.44
N GLU A 58 12.21 0.12 1.15
CA GLU A 58 12.24 -0.74 2.35
C GLU A 58 11.31 -0.24 3.46
N ILE A 59 11.32 1.08 3.73
CA ILE A 59 10.44 1.70 4.73
C ILE A 59 8.97 1.52 4.35
N LEU A 60 8.62 1.78 3.09
CA LEU A 60 7.26 1.65 2.58
C LEU A 60 6.79 0.19 2.63
N SER A 61 7.67 -0.76 2.29
CA SER A 61 7.38 -2.18 2.42
C SER A 61 7.08 -2.58 3.87
N ALA A 62 7.97 -2.23 4.80
CA ALA A 62 7.85 -2.59 6.20
C ALA A 62 6.69 -1.90 6.92
N LEU A 63 6.45 -0.62 6.63
CA LEU A 63 5.48 0.21 7.34
C LEU A 63 4.06 0.10 6.77
N VAL A 64 3.92 -0.13 5.46
CA VAL A 64 2.62 -0.02 4.77
C VAL A 64 2.23 -1.33 4.10
N ILE A 65 3.07 -1.87 3.22
CA ILE A 65 2.69 -3.02 2.38
C ILE A 65 2.55 -4.29 3.23
N GLU A 66 3.59 -4.68 3.94
CA GLU A 66 3.64 -5.95 4.65
C GLU A 66 2.60 -6.08 5.77
N PRO A 67 2.33 -5.05 6.60
CA PRO A 67 1.26 -5.11 7.59
C PRO A 67 -0.12 -5.34 6.96
N ALA A 68 -0.49 -4.57 5.93
CA ALA A 68 -1.77 -4.72 5.25
C ALA A 68 -1.87 -6.09 4.54
N ARG A 69 -0.79 -6.53 3.91
CA ARG A 69 -0.71 -7.84 3.24
C ARG A 69 -0.95 -8.99 4.20
N ARG A 70 -0.30 -8.97 5.37
CA ARG A 70 -0.48 -10.02 6.38
C ARG A 70 -1.89 -10.09 6.96
N LEU A 71 -2.66 -9.00 6.95
CA LEU A 71 -3.99 -8.96 7.54
C LEU A 71 -5.11 -9.37 6.57
N ALA A 72 -4.91 -9.18 5.26
CA ALA A 72 -5.98 -9.25 4.27
C ALA A 72 -5.72 -10.17 3.07
N PHE A 73 -4.46 -10.37 2.67
CA PHE A 73 -4.12 -11.06 1.41
C PHE A 73 -3.44 -12.41 1.66
N ALA A 74 -3.60 -13.32 0.71
CA ALA A 74 -2.88 -14.60 0.74
C ALA A 74 -1.35 -14.35 0.58
N PRO A 75 -0.49 -15.28 1.07
CA PRO A 75 0.96 -15.15 0.98
C PRO A 75 1.48 -14.94 -0.44
#